data_AF-A0A933HL38-F1
#
_entry.id   AF-A0A933HL38-F1
#
_cell.length_a   1.000
_cell.length_b   1.000
_cell.length_c   1.000
_cell.angle_alpha   90.00
_cell.angle_beta   90.00
_cell.angle_gamma   90.00
#
_symmetry.space_group_name_H-M   'P 1'
#
loop_
_entity.id
_entity.type
_entity.pdbx_description
1 polymer ?
#
loop_
_entity_poly.entity_id
_entity_poly.type
_entity_poly.pdbx_seq_one_letter_code
_entity_poly.pdbx_strand_id
1 'polypeptide(L)'
;MDAVSRLYQVPFLEHLKPEEFEALAQVCHLKRFVEGDEILIQGELTTHFYVVDEGYVNLRHTDRGGFERAIGSKAPGEYFGVKMFTTQEPADYTFEAVGAAAVYVIARADWDALLETHPDILENMPELREEYSKLTRGLDWLAPGEAVELVMRRHWWALALMVRLPAILALVFTIAFIISRGLNVTQDLPWVLPVYGLAMGVFLLWMLYESADWWNDTYIITNKRVIRLNKVLFFSDSRSEIPIEKIQSQIVSRGGPISVLLNISDLRITSAANAAGVDFEQVGDVQRLQKAISSQQLHVAERKSAADRERLRHQIAGEIRHYVFQQPSRPEQPKAPPPSAPSRSRSWRPRLPRLWRRKPKIVVKSPKKQGWGSFWKSLYGTEMRDGRTVTWRKSHWVLLQQILWGLVALIGIVALGIFVFLGGVPLQLSLNGIYAALLIILAPAALYIAWEWADWRRDLYRLSESDIVDIESLPFGLQYQEKKAELSKIQDIKTERPGIINTLLDFGNVDVRVAGSAEPFTFTSVPRPNLVADEISERIEVLKIRAADRTTRDQTRQIVDAIVAYHRLVVAERLQEAAAPPSPPPPAPAAPTPAAPPPPGDGQPKPAPPESEFPPGL
;
A
#
# COMPACT_ATOMS: atom_id res chain seq x y z
N MET A 1 -9.88 -47.81 -6.57
CA MET A 1 -11.30 -47.41 -6.51
C MET A 1 -11.29 -45.91 -6.61
N ASP A 2 -11.80 -45.40 -7.73
CA ASP A 2 -11.49 -44.07 -8.25
C ASP A 2 -11.87 -42.94 -7.30
N ALA A 3 -10.99 -41.95 -7.14
CA ALA A 3 -11.29 -40.69 -6.46
C ALA A 3 -12.61 -40.07 -6.98
N VAL A 4 -12.87 -40.24 -8.28
CA VAL A 4 -14.13 -39.90 -8.98
C VAL A 4 -15.34 -40.50 -8.26
N SER A 5 -15.36 -41.81 -7.99
CA SER A 5 -16.50 -42.50 -7.37
C SER A 5 -16.81 -42.08 -5.92
N ARG A 6 -15.81 -41.58 -5.19
CA ARG A 6 -15.98 -41.09 -3.80
C ARG A 6 -16.40 -39.63 -3.75
N LEU A 7 -15.86 -38.79 -4.62
CA LEU A 7 -16.30 -37.40 -4.79
C LEU A 7 -17.79 -37.33 -5.19
N TYR A 8 -18.33 -38.36 -5.86
CA TYR A 8 -19.76 -38.46 -6.22
C TYR A 8 -20.68 -38.60 -5.01
N GLN A 9 -20.14 -39.00 -3.85
CA GLN A 9 -20.91 -39.19 -2.61
C GLN A 9 -20.93 -37.91 -1.75
N VAL A 10 -20.22 -36.87 -2.16
CA VAL A 10 -20.15 -35.59 -1.44
C VAL A 10 -21.41 -34.77 -1.76
N PRO A 11 -22.28 -34.47 -0.78
CA PRO A 11 -23.59 -33.86 -1.04
C PRO A 11 -23.54 -32.54 -1.80
N PHE A 12 -22.56 -31.68 -1.51
CA PHE A 12 -22.45 -30.37 -2.15
C PHE A 12 -21.99 -30.42 -3.61
N LEU A 13 -21.48 -31.57 -4.08
CA LEU A 13 -21.01 -31.81 -5.44
C LEU A 13 -22.07 -32.51 -6.33
N GLU A 14 -23.25 -32.85 -5.79
CA GLU A 14 -24.27 -33.67 -6.48
C GLU A 14 -24.80 -33.05 -7.78
N HIS A 15 -24.81 -31.71 -7.86
CA HIS A 15 -25.40 -30.97 -8.99
C HIS A 15 -24.42 -30.68 -10.12
N LEU A 16 -23.17 -31.14 -10.02
CA LEU A 16 -22.14 -30.92 -11.04
C LEU A 16 -22.41 -31.70 -12.31
N LYS A 17 -22.10 -31.08 -13.45
CA LYS A 17 -22.10 -31.79 -14.72
C LYS A 17 -20.96 -32.81 -14.76
N PRO A 18 -21.08 -33.92 -15.50
CA PRO A 18 -20.02 -34.93 -15.60
C PRO A 18 -18.65 -34.37 -16.01
N GLU A 19 -18.62 -33.42 -16.95
CA GLU A 19 -17.39 -32.75 -17.41
C GLU A 19 -16.74 -31.88 -16.31
N GLU A 20 -17.55 -31.11 -15.59
CA GLU A 20 -17.11 -30.25 -14.47
C GLU A 20 -16.56 -31.10 -13.32
N PHE A 21 -17.18 -32.26 -13.09
CA PHE A 21 -16.78 -33.22 -12.08
C PHE A 21 -15.45 -33.92 -12.41
N GLU A 22 -15.26 -34.35 -13.65
CA GLU A 22 -13.97 -34.90 -14.10
C GLU A 22 -12.84 -33.87 -13.99
N ALA A 23 -13.10 -32.62 -14.37
CA ALA A 23 -12.15 -31.52 -14.22
C ALA A 23 -11.79 -31.29 -12.74
N LEU A 24 -12.78 -31.30 -11.84
CA LEU A 24 -12.56 -31.17 -10.40
C LEU A 24 -11.74 -32.35 -9.85
N ALA A 25 -12.06 -33.58 -10.25
CA ALA A 25 -11.36 -34.77 -9.79
C ALA A 25 -9.87 -34.78 -10.20
N GLN A 26 -9.50 -34.14 -11.32
CA GLN A 26 -8.10 -34.02 -11.76
C GLN A 26 -7.28 -33.07 -10.89
N VAL A 27 -7.90 -32.04 -10.32
CA VAL A 27 -7.22 -31.04 -9.47
C VAL A 27 -7.24 -31.41 -7.98
N CYS A 28 -8.03 -32.41 -7.59
CA CYS A 28 -8.12 -32.93 -6.23
C CYS A 28 -6.95 -33.87 -5.89
N HIS A 29 -6.26 -33.60 -4.78
CA HIS A 29 -5.24 -34.50 -4.23
C HIS A 29 -5.65 -35.07 -2.88
N LEU A 30 -5.74 -36.40 -2.77
CA LEU A 30 -6.07 -37.05 -1.49
C LEU A 30 -4.86 -37.04 -0.56
N LYS A 31 -5.02 -36.45 0.64
CA LYS A 31 -4.04 -36.46 1.72
C LYS A 31 -4.60 -37.17 2.94
N ARG A 32 -3.82 -38.08 3.52
CA ARG A 32 -4.18 -38.84 4.73
C ARG A 32 -3.48 -38.23 5.94
N PHE A 33 -4.21 -38.17 7.05
CA PHE A 33 -3.80 -37.62 8.33
C PHE A 33 -4.06 -38.65 9.43
N VAL A 34 -3.24 -38.62 10.48
CA VAL A 34 -3.42 -39.42 11.69
C VAL A 34 -4.00 -38.58 12.83
N GLU A 35 -4.45 -39.25 13.89
CA GLU A 35 -5.04 -38.58 15.04
C GLU A 35 -4.09 -37.55 15.65
N GLY A 36 -4.58 -36.32 15.84
CA GLY A 36 -3.82 -35.20 16.39
C GLY A 36 -3.02 -34.41 15.36
N ASP A 37 -3.04 -34.79 14.08
CA ASP A 37 -2.42 -33.98 13.03
C ASP A 37 -3.17 -32.65 12.85
N GLU A 38 -2.45 -31.54 12.98
CA GLU A 38 -2.96 -30.21 12.69
C GLU A 38 -2.91 -29.97 11.17
N ILE A 39 -4.09 -29.96 10.54
CA ILE A 39 -4.25 -29.77 9.09
C ILE A 39 -4.02 -28.30 8.72
N LEU A 40 -4.52 -27.39 9.58
CA LEU A 40 -4.41 -25.95 9.43
C LEU A 40 -4.31 -25.33 10.82
N ILE A 41 -3.36 -24.44 11.04
CA ILE A 41 -3.15 -23.81 12.35
C ILE A 41 -3.73 -22.38 12.34
N GLN A 42 -4.39 -21.98 13.42
CA GLN A 42 -4.89 -20.60 13.58
C GLN A 42 -3.75 -19.59 13.39
N GLY A 43 -4.00 -18.58 12.54
CA GLY A 43 -3.02 -17.56 12.18
C GLY A 43 -2.11 -17.93 11.02
N GLU A 44 -2.17 -19.16 10.49
CA GLU A 44 -1.46 -19.53 9.27
C GLU A 44 -2.27 -19.20 8.02
N LEU A 45 -1.56 -18.82 6.96
CA LEU A 45 -2.15 -18.62 5.63
C LEU A 45 -2.23 -19.96 4.90
N THR A 46 -3.39 -20.26 4.30
CA THR A 46 -3.52 -21.39 3.38
C THR A 46 -3.94 -20.94 1.99
N THR A 47 -3.40 -21.63 1.00
CA THR A 47 -3.73 -21.52 -0.42
C THR A 47 -4.51 -22.73 -0.92
N HIS A 48 -4.97 -23.58 0.00
CA HIS A 48 -5.72 -24.79 -0.29
C HIS A 48 -7.08 -24.76 0.39
N PHE A 49 -8.09 -25.33 -0.27
CA PHE A 49 -9.32 -25.70 0.39
C PHE A 49 -9.41 -27.22 0.52
N TYR A 50 -10.20 -27.65 1.50
CA TYR A 50 -10.19 -29.03 1.99
C TYR A 50 -11.61 -29.60 1.97
N VAL A 51 -11.75 -30.84 1.51
CA VAL A 51 -12.99 -31.62 1.56
C VAL A 51 -12.73 -32.92 2.31
N VAL A 52 -13.51 -33.18 3.35
CA VAL A 52 -13.33 -34.38 4.18
C VAL A 52 -13.92 -35.60 3.45
N ASP A 53 -13.09 -36.60 3.15
CA ASP A 53 -13.49 -37.88 2.52
C ASP A 53 -13.85 -38.92 3.60
N GLU A 54 -12.96 -39.11 4.57
CA GLU A 54 -13.09 -40.09 5.65
C GLU A 54 -12.62 -39.46 6.98
N GLY A 55 -13.24 -39.85 8.10
CA GLY A 55 -12.89 -39.36 9.44
C GLY A 55 -13.54 -38.03 9.82
N TYR A 56 -13.07 -37.41 10.91
CA TYR A 56 -13.59 -36.14 11.42
C TYR A 56 -12.46 -35.13 11.63
N VAL A 57 -12.75 -33.84 11.43
CA VAL A 57 -11.81 -32.75 11.69
C VAL A 57 -12.40 -31.81 12.74
N ASN A 58 -11.72 -31.62 13.86
CA ASN A 58 -12.18 -30.75 14.94
C ASN A 58 -11.68 -29.31 14.75
N LEU A 59 -12.50 -28.31 15.12
CA LEU A 59 -12.18 -26.90 15.04
C LEU A 59 -11.96 -26.34 16.44
N ARG A 60 -10.77 -25.79 16.68
CA ARG A 60 -10.36 -25.15 17.93
C ARG A 60 -10.04 -23.68 17.70
N HIS A 61 -10.51 -22.81 18.58
CA HIS A 61 -10.09 -21.41 18.64
C HIS A 61 -9.26 -21.16 19.91
N THR A 62 -8.07 -20.62 19.70
CA THR A 62 -7.16 -20.21 20.75
C THR A 62 -7.34 -18.71 20.97
N ASP A 63 -7.77 -18.33 22.18
CA ASP A 63 -7.91 -16.91 22.54
C ASP A 63 -6.53 -16.29 22.86
N ARG A 64 -6.46 -14.95 22.98
CA ARG A 64 -5.20 -14.21 23.26
C ARG A 64 -4.51 -14.65 24.56
N GLY A 65 -5.23 -15.24 25.49
CA GLY A 65 -4.70 -15.82 26.73
C GLY A 65 -4.13 -17.24 26.59
N GLY A 66 -4.16 -17.84 25.40
CA GLY A 66 -3.71 -19.21 25.13
C GLY A 66 -4.72 -20.30 25.51
N PHE A 67 -5.95 -19.93 25.88
CA PHE A 67 -7.01 -20.89 26.17
C PHE A 67 -7.68 -21.35 24.88
N GLU A 68 -7.79 -22.66 24.73
CA GLU A 68 -8.40 -23.28 23.56
C GLU A 68 -9.85 -23.65 23.83
N ARG A 69 -10.71 -23.34 22.87
CA ARG A 69 -12.13 -23.66 22.92
C ARG A 69 -12.53 -24.39 21.64
N ALA A 70 -13.13 -25.57 21.80
CA ALA A 70 -13.74 -26.28 20.68
C ALA A 70 -14.96 -25.50 20.17
N ILE A 71 -15.02 -25.28 18.86
CA ILE A 71 -16.13 -24.59 18.20
C ILE A 71 -17.10 -25.58 17.58
N GLY A 72 -16.57 -26.65 16.98
CA GLY A 72 -17.35 -27.67 16.30
C GLY A 72 -16.44 -28.66 15.57
N SER A 73 -17.03 -29.59 14.84
CA SER A 73 -16.32 -30.57 14.02
C SER A 73 -16.88 -30.63 12.61
N LYS A 74 -16.06 -31.12 11.68
CA LYS A 74 -16.38 -31.37 10.29
C LYS A 74 -16.43 -32.86 10.00
N ALA A 75 -17.52 -33.30 9.40
CA ALA A 75 -17.80 -34.70 9.07
C ALA A 75 -17.46 -35.01 7.59
N PRO A 76 -17.42 -36.30 7.20
CA PRO A 76 -17.27 -36.69 5.79
C PRO A 76 -18.33 -36.03 4.90
N GLY A 77 -17.90 -35.51 3.75
CA GLY A 77 -18.74 -34.75 2.82
C GLY A 77 -18.81 -33.24 3.10
N GLU A 78 -18.31 -32.78 4.25
CA GLU A 78 -18.19 -31.35 4.54
C GLU A 78 -16.83 -30.80 4.09
N TYR A 79 -16.77 -29.49 3.88
CA TYR A 79 -15.57 -28.78 3.46
C TYR A 79 -15.17 -27.68 4.45
N PHE A 80 -13.92 -27.24 4.36
CA PHE A 80 -13.39 -26.13 5.14
C PHE A 80 -12.22 -25.43 4.42
N GLY A 81 -11.86 -24.25 4.91
CA GLY A 81 -10.77 -23.45 4.35
C GLY A 81 -11.17 -22.54 3.18
N VAL A 82 -12.41 -22.60 2.68
CA VAL A 82 -12.88 -21.81 1.52
C VAL A 82 -12.73 -20.31 1.74
N LYS A 83 -13.08 -19.80 2.93
CA LYS A 83 -12.82 -18.40 3.30
C LYS A 83 -11.33 -18.05 3.17
N MET A 84 -10.46 -18.76 3.88
CA MET A 84 -9.01 -18.50 3.94
C MET A 84 -8.38 -18.59 2.55
N PHE A 85 -8.79 -19.61 1.79
CA PHE A 85 -8.45 -19.82 0.39
C PHE A 85 -8.84 -18.63 -0.51
N THR A 86 -10.05 -18.10 -0.33
CA THR A 86 -10.62 -17.02 -1.16
C THR A 86 -10.06 -15.66 -0.77
N THR A 87 -10.16 -15.30 0.51
CA THR A 87 -9.77 -13.97 1.04
C THR A 87 -8.26 -13.82 1.23
N GLN A 88 -7.52 -14.94 1.34
CA GLN A 88 -6.14 -14.98 1.81
C GLN A 88 -5.93 -14.34 3.18
N GLU A 89 -6.95 -14.46 4.03
CA GLU A 89 -6.81 -14.17 5.45
C GLU A 89 -6.19 -15.37 6.19
N PRO A 90 -5.46 -15.12 7.29
CA PRO A 90 -5.02 -16.18 8.18
C PRO A 90 -6.19 -17.01 8.68
N ALA A 91 -5.95 -18.29 8.98
CA ALA A 91 -6.96 -19.17 9.53
C ALA A 91 -7.49 -18.64 10.87
N ASP A 92 -8.81 -18.48 10.96
CA ASP A 92 -9.47 -18.07 12.21
C ASP A 92 -9.42 -19.17 13.29
N TYR A 93 -9.25 -20.43 12.87
CA TYR A 93 -9.33 -21.62 13.71
C TYR A 93 -8.23 -22.61 13.36
N THR A 94 -7.81 -23.41 14.35
CA THR A 94 -6.99 -24.60 14.15
C THR A 94 -7.89 -25.78 13.80
N PHE A 95 -7.54 -26.52 12.76
CA PHE A 95 -8.23 -27.71 12.27
C PHE A 95 -7.36 -28.94 12.56
N GLU A 96 -7.88 -29.87 13.34
CA GLU A 96 -7.15 -31.04 13.84
C GLU A 96 -7.88 -32.33 13.44
N ALA A 97 -7.14 -33.32 12.94
CA ALA A 97 -7.71 -34.61 12.59
C ALA A 97 -8.06 -35.42 13.86
N VAL A 98 -9.31 -35.91 13.93
CA VAL A 98 -9.79 -36.82 14.97
C VAL A 98 -9.80 -38.23 14.42
N GLY A 99 -8.82 -39.04 14.83
CA GLY A 99 -8.60 -40.38 14.28
C GLY A 99 -7.91 -40.35 12.91
N ALA A 100 -7.97 -41.46 12.19
CA ALA A 100 -7.50 -41.52 10.81
C ALA A 100 -8.45 -40.75 9.89
N ALA A 101 -7.99 -39.62 9.35
CA ALA A 101 -8.77 -38.76 8.46
C ALA A 101 -8.16 -38.72 7.06
N ALA A 102 -9.00 -38.75 6.03
CA ALA A 102 -8.61 -38.56 4.65
C ALA A 102 -9.32 -37.32 4.09
N VAL A 103 -8.55 -36.43 3.47
CA VAL A 103 -9.03 -35.12 3.05
C VAL A 103 -8.53 -34.84 1.63
N TYR A 104 -9.42 -34.45 0.73
CA TYR A 104 -9.04 -33.91 -0.57
C TYR A 104 -8.56 -32.47 -0.39
N VAL A 105 -7.39 -32.20 -0.95
CA VAL A 105 -6.73 -30.90 -0.94
C VAL A 105 -6.77 -30.36 -2.36
N ILE A 106 -7.31 -29.16 -2.53
CA ILE A 106 -7.40 -28.51 -3.82
C ILE A 106 -6.67 -27.18 -3.73
N ALA A 107 -5.67 -26.99 -4.59
CA ALA A 107 -4.87 -25.78 -4.60
C ALA A 107 -5.58 -24.64 -5.32
N ARG A 108 -5.31 -23.41 -4.89
CA ARG A 108 -5.92 -22.21 -5.47
C ARG A 108 -5.61 -22.00 -6.94
N ALA A 109 -4.37 -22.24 -7.35
CA ALA A 109 -4.01 -22.09 -8.76
C ALA A 109 -4.86 -22.98 -9.66
N ASP A 110 -5.11 -24.22 -9.22
CA ASP A 110 -5.86 -25.20 -9.99
C ASP A 110 -7.37 -24.90 -9.96
N TRP A 111 -7.89 -24.44 -8.82
CA TRP A 111 -9.28 -24.01 -8.71
C TRP A 111 -9.57 -22.73 -9.51
N ASP A 112 -8.69 -21.73 -9.44
CA ASP A 112 -8.85 -20.48 -10.21
C ASP A 112 -8.82 -20.81 -11.73
N ALA A 113 -7.93 -21.70 -12.18
CA ALA A 113 -7.90 -22.19 -13.57
C ALA A 113 -9.17 -22.98 -13.95
N LEU A 114 -9.73 -23.74 -13.02
CA LEU A 114 -10.97 -24.47 -13.21
C LEU A 114 -12.17 -23.51 -13.37
N LEU A 115 -12.24 -22.42 -12.59
CA LEU A 115 -13.25 -21.38 -12.73
C LEU A 115 -13.13 -20.61 -14.07
N GLU A 116 -11.92 -20.42 -14.57
CA GLU A 116 -11.71 -19.81 -15.90
C GLU A 116 -12.18 -20.73 -17.04
N THR A 117 -12.04 -22.04 -16.89
CA THR A 117 -12.44 -23.04 -17.89
C THR A 117 -13.94 -23.35 -17.82
N HIS A 118 -14.52 -23.37 -16.62
CA HIS A 118 -15.93 -23.66 -16.36
C HIS A 118 -16.55 -22.58 -15.45
N PRO A 119 -16.95 -21.41 -16.01
CA PRO A 119 -17.50 -20.29 -15.24
C PRO A 119 -18.77 -20.64 -14.46
N ASP A 120 -19.57 -21.56 -14.99
CA ASP A 120 -20.88 -21.94 -14.44
C ASP A 120 -20.77 -22.95 -13.28
N ILE A 121 -19.58 -23.46 -12.96
CA ILE A 121 -19.42 -24.53 -11.96
C ILE A 121 -19.90 -24.11 -10.57
N LEU A 122 -19.76 -22.82 -10.23
CA LEU A 122 -20.25 -22.26 -8.97
C LEU A 122 -21.78 -22.23 -8.91
N GLU A 123 -22.47 -22.10 -10.04
CA GLU A 123 -23.94 -22.16 -10.06
C GLU A 123 -24.45 -23.56 -9.70
N ASN A 124 -23.67 -24.58 -10.04
CA ASN A 124 -23.93 -25.99 -9.77
C ASN A 124 -23.42 -26.44 -8.38
N MET A 125 -22.91 -25.53 -7.55
CA MET A 125 -22.51 -25.81 -6.16
C MET A 125 -23.20 -24.81 -5.21
N PRO A 126 -24.48 -24.99 -4.85
CA PRO A 126 -25.26 -23.96 -4.14
C PRO A 126 -24.69 -23.60 -2.77
N GLU A 127 -24.14 -24.57 -2.03
CA GLU A 127 -23.53 -24.36 -0.71
C GLU A 127 -22.25 -23.52 -0.82
N LEU A 128 -21.39 -23.88 -1.77
CA LEU A 128 -20.16 -23.14 -2.04
C LEU A 128 -20.50 -21.74 -2.57
N ARG A 129 -21.49 -21.61 -3.45
CA ARG A 129 -22.02 -20.33 -3.93
C ARG A 129 -22.53 -19.46 -2.79
N GLU A 130 -23.25 -20.02 -1.81
CA GLU A 130 -23.71 -19.25 -0.65
C GLU A 130 -22.51 -18.73 0.14
N GLU A 131 -21.47 -19.54 0.35
CA GLU A 131 -20.25 -19.13 1.03
C GLU A 131 -19.48 -18.04 0.24
N TYR A 132 -19.34 -18.21 -1.08
CA TYR A 132 -18.81 -17.18 -1.97
C TYR A 132 -19.67 -15.91 -1.95
N SER A 133 -21.01 -16.02 -1.91
CA SER A 133 -21.93 -14.88 -1.85
C SER A 133 -21.78 -14.09 -0.55
N LYS A 134 -21.48 -14.77 0.57
CA LYS A 134 -21.16 -14.13 1.86
C LYS A 134 -19.84 -13.35 1.78
N LEU A 135 -18.84 -13.89 1.07
CA LEU A 135 -17.53 -13.26 0.86
C LEU A 135 -17.57 -12.11 -0.17
N THR A 136 -18.44 -12.19 -1.16
CA THR A 136 -18.63 -11.20 -2.24
C THR A 136 -19.76 -10.21 -1.96
N ARG A 137 -20.53 -10.42 -0.89
CA ARG A 137 -21.76 -9.69 -0.52
C ARG A 137 -22.80 -9.62 -1.65
N GLY A 138 -22.89 -10.66 -2.49
CA GLY A 138 -23.84 -10.75 -3.61
C GLY A 138 -23.51 -9.85 -4.80
N LEU A 139 -22.21 -9.55 -5.03
CA LEU A 139 -21.75 -8.83 -6.22
C LEU A 139 -21.25 -9.81 -7.28
N ASP A 140 -22.10 -10.11 -8.25
CA ASP A 140 -21.89 -11.18 -9.25
C ASP A 140 -20.82 -10.86 -10.32
N TRP A 141 -20.31 -9.63 -10.35
CA TRP A 141 -19.36 -9.15 -11.37
C TRP A 141 -17.90 -9.10 -10.87
N LEU A 142 -17.64 -9.59 -9.67
CA LEU A 142 -16.29 -9.70 -9.11
C LEU A 142 -15.50 -10.80 -9.81
N ALA A 143 -14.18 -10.59 -9.97
CA ALA A 143 -13.32 -11.58 -10.60
C ALA A 143 -13.19 -12.85 -9.71
N PRO A 144 -12.87 -14.02 -10.28
CA PRO A 144 -12.61 -15.23 -9.50
C PRO A 144 -11.57 -14.99 -8.38
N GLY A 145 -11.90 -15.41 -7.16
CA GLY A 145 -11.08 -15.19 -5.97
C GLY A 145 -10.93 -13.73 -5.53
N GLU A 146 -11.79 -12.82 -6.00
CA GLU A 146 -11.90 -11.45 -5.53
C GLU A 146 -12.91 -11.36 -4.37
N ALA A 147 -12.44 -10.92 -3.21
CA ALA A 147 -13.27 -10.82 -1.99
C ALA A 147 -13.48 -9.35 -1.60
N VAL A 148 -14.65 -9.06 -1.03
CA VAL A 148 -15.00 -7.70 -0.58
C VAL A 148 -14.56 -7.50 0.86
N GLU A 149 -13.57 -6.64 1.05
CA GLU A 149 -13.03 -6.29 2.36
C GLU A 149 -13.94 -5.26 3.05
N LEU A 150 -14.25 -4.17 2.34
CA LEU A 150 -14.93 -3.03 2.92
C LEU A 150 -15.92 -2.43 1.93
N VAL A 151 -17.17 -2.27 2.37
CA VAL A 151 -18.18 -1.50 1.64
C VAL A 151 -18.55 -0.30 2.50
N MET A 152 -18.49 0.87 1.90
CA MET A 152 -18.88 2.13 2.50
C MET A 152 -19.82 2.87 1.56
N ARG A 153 -20.66 3.71 2.14
CA ARG A 153 -21.56 4.60 1.39
C ARG A 153 -21.18 6.04 1.67
N ARG A 154 -21.65 6.93 0.80
CA ARG A 154 -21.57 8.37 1.01
C ARG A 154 -22.30 8.75 2.31
N HIS A 155 -21.70 9.58 3.15
CA HIS A 155 -22.29 9.97 4.43
C HIS A 155 -23.58 10.78 4.22
N TRP A 156 -24.55 10.69 5.14
CA TRP A 156 -25.84 11.39 5.04
C TRP A 156 -25.70 12.91 5.00
N TRP A 157 -24.62 13.47 5.55
CA TRP A 157 -24.35 14.91 5.44
C TRP A 157 -24.16 15.37 3.98
N ALA A 158 -23.64 14.51 3.11
CA ALA A 158 -23.54 14.81 1.69
C ALA A 158 -24.93 15.03 1.07
N LEU A 159 -25.94 14.26 1.50
CA LEU A 159 -27.33 14.45 1.07
C LEU A 159 -27.82 15.86 1.45
N ALA A 160 -27.53 16.30 2.68
CA ALA A 160 -27.89 17.66 3.11
C ALA A 160 -27.22 18.73 2.24
N LEU A 161 -25.96 18.52 1.84
CA LEU A 161 -25.24 19.44 0.95
C LEU A 161 -25.77 19.44 -0.50
N MET A 162 -26.25 18.30 -0.99
CA MET A 162 -26.83 18.17 -2.33
C MET A 162 -28.22 18.78 -2.40
N VAL A 163 -29.04 18.50 -1.39
CA VAL A 163 -30.44 18.97 -1.29
C VAL A 163 -30.53 20.46 -0.88
N ARG A 164 -29.43 21.08 -0.43
CA ARG A 164 -29.47 22.47 0.08
C ARG A 164 -30.00 23.49 -0.93
N LEU A 165 -29.64 23.38 -2.21
CA LEU A 165 -30.07 24.33 -3.24
C LEU A 165 -31.58 24.25 -3.50
N PRO A 166 -32.16 23.07 -3.83
CA PRO A 166 -33.60 22.96 -3.97
C PRO A 166 -34.34 23.30 -2.67
N ALA A 167 -33.77 22.98 -1.50
CA ALA A 167 -34.36 23.35 -0.21
C ALA A 167 -34.40 24.88 0.02
N ILE A 168 -33.31 25.60 -0.29
CA ILE A 168 -33.26 27.06 -0.18
C ILE A 168 -34.22 27.71 -1.17
N LEU A 169 -34.27 27.21 -2.42
CA LEU A 169 -35.21 27.72 -3.42
C LEU A 169 -36.67 27.48 -3.01
N ALA A 170 -36.99 26.28 -2.52
CA ALA A 170 -38.30 25.97 -1.96
C ALA A 170 -38.66 26.91 -0.80
N LEU A 171 -37.71 27.20 0.09
CA LEU A 171 -37.90 28.14 1.20
C LEU A 171 -38.18 29.57 0.68
N VAL A 172 -37.39 30.06 -0.28
CA VAL A 172 -37.58 31.39 -0.89
C VAL A 172 -38.96 31.50 -1.57
N PHE A 173 -39.37 30.49 -2.33
CA PHE A 173 -40.70 30.45 -2.95
C PHE A 173 -41.83 30.39 -1.91
N THR A 174 -41.62 29.66 -0.81
CA THR A 174 -42.58 29.60 0.30
C THR A 174 -42.72 30.96 0.97
N ILE A 175 -41.62 31.66 1.25
CA ILE A 175 -41.63 33.02 1.81
C ILE A 175 -42.34 33.99 0.84
N ALA A 176 -42.03 33.94 -0.45
CA ALA A 176 -42.68 34.76 -1.46
C ALA A 176 -44.19 34.50 -1.54
N PHE A 177 -44.62 33.24 -1.44
CA PHE A 177 -46.02 32.84 -1.40
C PHE A 177 -46.74 33.36 -0.13
N ILE A 178 -46.09 33.29 1.04
CA ILE A 178 -46.63 33.84 2.29
C ILE A 178 -46.82 35.36 2.19
N ILE A 179 -45.83 36.08 1.63
CA ILE A 179 -45.93 37.53 1.41
C ILE A 179 -47.06 37.85 0.42
N SER A 180 -47.17 37.09 -0.67
CA SER A 180 -48.24 37.24 -1.67
C SER A 180 -49.65 37.04 -1.07
N ARG A 181 -49.81 36.06 -0.15
CA ARG A 181 -51.03 35.87 0.63
C ARG A 181 -51.33 37.06 1.54
N GLY A 182 -50.31 37.61 2.21
CA GLY A 182 -50.45 38.79 3.07
C GLY A 182 -50.85 40.07 2.32
N LEU A 183 -50.48 40.19 1.04
CA LEU A 183 -50.83 41.29 0.15
C LEU A 183 -52.14 41.06 -0.63
N ASN A 184 -52.89 40.00 -0.33
CA ASN A 184 -54.12 39.57 -1.02
C ASN A 184 -53.99 39.27 -2.53
N VAL A 185 -52.78 39.24 -3.08
CA VAL A 185 -52.52 38.94 -4.51
C VAL A 185 -53.09 37.58 -4.93
N THR A 186 -53.11 36.60 -4.01
CA THR A 186 -53.68 35.28 -4.28
C THR A 186 -55.20 35.26 -4.46
N GLN A 187 -55.91 36.29 -3.99
CA GLN A 187 -57.35 36.44 -4.22
C GLN A 187 -57.63 37.02 -5.61
N ASP A 188 -56.82 37.99 -6.03
CA ASP A 188 -56.94 38.64 -7.34
C ASP A 188 -56.44 37.74 -8.49
N LEU A 189 -55.43 36.90 -8.22
CA LEU A 189 -54.78 36.03 -9.20
C LEU A 189 -54.82 34.56 -8.71
N PRO A 190 -55.92 33.82 -8.95
CA PRO A 190 -56.10 32.46 -8.43
C PRO A 190 -55.09 31.45 -9.01
N TRP A 191 -54.45 31.76 -10.14
CA TRP A 191 -53.40 30.93 -10.75
C TRP A 191 -52.08 30.91 -9.95
N VAL A 192 -51.88 31.80 -8.97
CA VAL A 192 -50.67 31.82 -8.14
C VAL A 192 -50.53 30.56 -7.28
N LEU A 193 -51.65 30.02 -6.77
CA LEU A 193 -51.65 28.79 -5.97
C LEU A 193 -51.22 27.54 -6.77
N PRO A 194 -51.79 27.23 -7.95
CA PRO A 194 -51.33 26.08 -8.74
C PRO A 194 -49.91 26.27 -9.27
N VAL A 195 -49.47 27.49 -9.58
CA VAL A 195 -48.06 27.76 -9.97
C VAL A 195 -47.10 27.50 -8.81
N TYR A 196 -47.44 27.94 -7.60
CA TYR A 196 -46.68 27.60 -6.40
C TYR A 196 -46.63 26.09 -6.16
N GLY A 197 -47.78 25.40 -6.27
CA GLY A 197 -47.85 23.95 -6.14
C GLY A 197 -46.99 23.22 -7.16
N LEU A 198 -47.00 23.65 -8.41
CA LEU A 198 -46.14 23.11 -9.48
C LEU A 198 -44.66 23.34 -9.17
N ALA A 199 -44.28 24.56 -8.78
CA ALA A 199 -42.90 24.88 -8.41
C ALA A 199 -42.42 24.01 -7.24
N MET A 200 -43.25 23.83 -6.22
CA MET A 200 -42.93 22.98 -5.07
C MET A 200 -42.84 21.49 -5.46
N GLY A 201 -43.69 21.03 -6.38
CA GLY A 201 -43.59 19.70 -6.97
C GLY A 201 -42.27 19.48 -7.72
N VAL A 202 -41.81 20.47 -8.49
CA VAL A 202 -40.50 20.43 -9.17
C VAL A 202 -39.35 20.37 -8.17
N PHE A 203 -39.36 21.20 -7.13
CA PHE A 203 -38.33 21.15 -6.08
C PHE A 203 -38.35 19.81 -5.34
N LEU A 204 -39.52 19.26 -5.04
CA LEU A 204 -39.65 17.96 -4.40
C LEU A 204 -39.10 16.83 -5.29
N LEU A 205 -39.44 16.82 -6.59
CA LEU A 205 -38.88 15.85 -7.53
C LEU A 205 -37.36 15.97 -7.65
N TRP A 206 -36.83 17.19 -7.66
CA TRP A 206 -35.40 17.42 -7.67
C TRP A 206 -34.75 16.88 -6.38
N MET A 207 -35.30 17.18 -5.20
CA MET A 207 -34.80 16.64 -3.94
C MET A 207 -34.85 15.11 -3.89
N LEU A 208 -35.92 14.50 -4.41
CA LEU A 208 -36.02 13.04 -4.52
C LEU A 208 -34.98 12.47 -5.47
N TYR A 209 -34.72 13.13 -6.60
CA TYR A 209 -33.67 12.73 -7.54
C TYR A 209 -32.29 12.75 -6.88
N GLU A 210 -31.90 13.84 -6.22
CA GLU A 210 -30.63 13.95 -5.48
C GLU A 210 -30.54 12.93 -4.34
N SER A 211 -31.67 12.64 -3.69
CA SER A 211 -31.74 11.62 -2.64
C SER A 211 -31.53 10.21 -3.18
N ALA A 212 -32.09 9.92 -4.35
CA ALA A 212 -31.92 8.64 -5.02
C ALA A 212 -30.48 8.46 -5.52
N ASP A 213 -29.88 9.51 -6.09
CA ASP A 213 -28.46 9.53 -6.47
C ASP A 213 -27.56 9.25 -5.25
N TRP A 214 -27.79 9.94 -4.13
CA TRP A 214 -27.08 9.69 -2.87
C TRP A 214 -27.23 8.28 -2.32
N TRP A 215 -28.41 7.68 -2.46
CA TRP A 215 -28.63 6.31 -1.99
C TRP A 215 -27.85 5.27 -2.79
N ASN A 216 -27.59 5.57 -4.07
CA ASN A 216 -27.05 4.63 -5.04
C ASN A 216 -25.51 4.62 -5.10
N ASP A 217 -24.85 5.70 -4.69
CA ASP A 217 -23.39 5.79 -4.69
C ASP A 217 -22.76 4.89 -3.61
N THR A 218 -22.00 3.89 -4.06
CA THR A 218 -21.34 2.92 -3.18
C THR A 218 -19.84 2.82 -3.46
N TYR A 219 -19.06 2.77 -2.38
CA TYR A 219 -17.62 2.60 -2.41
C TYR A 219 -17.25 1.20 -1.93
N ILE A 220 -16.54 0.44 -2.75
CA ILE A 220 -16.20 -0.96 -2.50
C ILE A 220 -14.68 -1.11 -2.57
N ILE A 221 -14.08 -1.67 -1.53
CA ILE A 221 -12.69 -2.13 -1.53
C ILE A 221 -12.71 -3.64 -1.59
N THR A 222 -12.02 -4.20 -2.58
CA THR A 222 -11.77 -5.64 -2.69
C THR A 222 -10.31 -5.95 -2.36
N ASN A 223 -9.93 -7.22 -2.38
CA ASN A 223 -8.53 -7.65 -2.28
C ASN A 223 -7.70 -7.39 -3.55
N LYS A 224 -8.32 -6.97 -4.67
CA LYS A 224 -7.62 -6.68 -5.94
C LYS A 224 -7.68 -5.21 -6.36
N ARG A 225 -8.79 -4.52 -6.11
CA ARG A 225 -9.05 -3.16 -6.60
C ARG A 225 -9.94 -2.36 -5.64
N VAL A 226 -9.91 -1.05 -5.81
CA VAL A 226 -10.84 -0.11 -5.19
C VAL A 226 -11.81 0.36 -6.26
N ILE A 227 -13.10 0.40 -5.93
CA ILE A 227 -14.19 0.55 -6.89
C ILE A 227 -15.15 1.63 -6.36
N ARG A 228 -15.45 2.62 -7.19
CA ARG A 228 -16.59 3.52 -7.03
C ARG A 228 -17.66 3.12 -8.02
N LEU A 229 -18.84 2.80 -7.51
CA LEU A 229 -19.98 2.39 -8.30
C LEU A 229 -21.07 3.46 -8.20
N ASN A 230 -21.35 4.10 -9.34
CA ASN A 230 -22.37 5.13 -9.47
C ASN A 230 -23.53 4.55 -10.29
N LYS A 231 -24.69 4.34 -9.65
CA LYS A 231 -25.92 3.93 -10.35
C LYS A 231 -26.83 5.13 -10.55
N VAL A 232 -26.85 5.66 -11.76
CA VAL A 232 -27.76 6.74 -12.12
C VAL A 232 -29.13 6.13 -12.41
N LEU A 233 -30.18 6.66 -11.79
CA LEU A 233 -31.56 6.26 -12.07
C LEU A 233 -31.85 6.39 -13.57
N PHE A 234 -32.32 5.31 -14.22
CA PHE A 234 -32.66 5.23 -15.65
C PHE A 234 -31.49 5.19 -16.66
N PHE A 235 -30.23 5.20 -16.23
CA PHE A 235 -29.06 5.12 -17.12
C PHE A 235 -28.14 3.95 -16.75
N SER A 236 -27.14 3.69 -17.59
CA SER A 236 -26.16 2.61 -17.37
C SER A 236 -25.29 2.86 -16.14
N ASP A 237 -24.96 1.79 -15.42
CA ASP A 237 -24.03 1.81 -14.29
C ASP A 237 -22.65 2.31 -14.73
N SER A 238 -22.14 3.37 -14.10
CA SER A 238 -20.76 3.81 -14.29
C SER A 238 -19.88 3.27 -13.17
N ARG A 239 -18.76 2.66 -13.54
CA ARG A 239 -17.81 2.03 -12.60
C ARG A 239 -16.43 2.61 -12.81
N SER A 240 -15.85 3.14 -11.75
CA SER A 240 -14.47 3.60 -11.73
C SER A 240 -13.64 2.69 -10.83
N GLU A 241 -12.59 2.11 -11.40
CA GLU A 241 -11.82 1.05 -10.74
C GLU A 241 -10.33 1.37 -10.78
N ILE A 242 -9.66 1.17 -9.64
CA ILE A 242 -8.21 1.29 -9.53
C ILE A 242 -7.67 0.01 -8.89
N PRO A 243 -6.79 -0.77 -9.56
CA PRO A 243 -6.08 -1.89 -8.94
C PRO A 243 -5.25 -1.44 -7.74
N ILE A 244 -5.31 -2.19 -6.64
CA ILE A 244 -4.66 -1.83 -5.36
C ILE A 244 -3.14 -1.65 -5.53
N GLU A 245 -2.53 -2.48 -6.37
CA GLU A 245 -1.11 -2.42 -6.73
C GLU A 245 -0.70 -1.14 -7.49
N LYS A 246 -1.65 -0.48 -8.17
CA LYS A 246 -1.38 0.72 -9.00
C LYS A 246 -1.69 2.02 -8.28
N ILE A 247 -2.17 1.98 -7.04
CA ILE A 247 -2.42 3.16 -6.21
C ILE A 247 -1.08 3.81 -5.86
N GLN A 248 -0.93 5.08 -6.23
CA GLN A 248 0.31 5.83 -6.00
C GLN A 248 0.23 6.76 -4.81
N SER A 249 -0.85 7.54 -4.73
CA SER A 249 -1.05 8.50 -3.63
C SER A 249 -2.52 8.58 -3.23
N GLN A 250 -2.72 8.94 -1.96
CA GLN A 250 -4.01 9.08 -1.31
C GLN A 250 -4.04 10.48 -0.68
N ILE A 251 -4.91 11.37 -1.17
CA ILE A 251 -5.04 12.74 -0.68
C ILE A 251 -6.35 12.83 0.09
N VAL A 252 -6.27 13.14 1.39
CA VAL A 252 -7.44 13.35 2.23
C VAL A 252 -7.71 14.84 2.35
N SER A 253 -8.91 15.26 1.99
CA SER A 253 -9.37 16.65 2.13
C SER A 253 -10.53 16.69 3.10
N ARG A 254 -10.50 17.59 4.08
CA ARG A 254 -11.56 17.74 5.07
C ARG A 254 -12.20 19.12 4.96
N GLY A 255 -13.43 19.17 4.45
CA GLY A 255 -14.12 20.43 4.16
C GLY A 255 -15.09 20.84 5.27
N GLY A 256 -14.80 21.89 6.03
CA GLY A 256 -15.73 22.46 7.00
C GLY A 256 -15.50 22.02 8.46
N PRO A 257 -15.97 22.82 9.43
CA PRO A 257 -15.96 22.44 10.85
C PRO A 257 -16.95 21.29 11.11
N ILE A 258 -18.03 21.22 10.32
CA ILE A 258 -19.04 20.16 10.38
C ILE A 258 -18.43 18.82 9.96
N SER A 259 -17.53 18.81 8.98
CA SER A 259 -16.83 17.58 8.58
C SER A 259 -15.85 17.10 9.64
N VAL A 260 -15.25 18.02 10.41
CA VAL A 260 -14.44 17.65 11.59
C VAL A 260 -15.34 17.02 12.67
N LEU A 261 -16.47 17.67 12.97
CA LEU A 261 -17.41 17.21 14.00
C LEU A 261 -18.00 15.82 13.68
N LEU A 262 -18.35 15.59 12.41
CA LEU A 262 -18.96 14.33 11.96
C LEU A 262 -17.93 13.29 11.49
N ASN A 263 -16.62 13.59 11.59
CA ASN A 263 -15.52 12.74 11.09
C ASN A 263 -15.70 12.31 9.61
N ILE A 264 -16.05 13.26 8.76
CA ILE A 264 -16.25 13.06 7.32
C ILE A 264 -15.04 13.62 6.59
N SER A 265 -14.55 12.95 5.54
CA SER A 265 -13.52 13.52 4.67
C SER A 265 -13.69 13.03 3.23
N ASP A 266 -13.22 13.82 2.28
CA ASP A 266 -13.08 13.42 0.89
C ASP A 266 -11.73 12.74 0.71
N LEU A 267 -11.68 11.62 0.00
CA LEU A 267 -10.44 10.91 -0.34
C LEU A 267 -10.28 10.86 -1.85
N ARG A 268 -9.20 11.44 -2.37
CA ARG A 268 -8.79 11.31 -3.78
C ARG A 268 -7.68 10.28 -3.89
N ILE A 269 -7.92 9.22 -4.67
CA ILE A 269 -6.94 8.18 -4.95
C ILE A 269 -6.44 8.34 -6.38
N THR A 270 -5.14 8.42 -6.58
CA THR A 270 -4.53 8.50 -7.92
C THR A 270 -3.74 7.24 -8.25
N SER A 271 -3.73 6.89 -9.54
CA SER A 271 -3.05 5.70 -10.04
C SER A 271 -2.06 6.04 -11.15
N ALA A 272 -1.09 5.14 -11.37
CA ALA A 272 -0.10 5.29 -12.44
C ALA A 272 -0.71 5.40 -13.84
N ALA A 273 -1.86 4.75 -14.07
CA ALA A 273 -2.52 4.66 -15.37
C ALA A 273 -3.60 5.73 -15.58
N ASN A 274 -4.20 6.24 -14.50
CA ASN A 274 -5.27 7.21 -14.55
C ASN A 274 -4.98 8.39 -13.63
N ALA A 275 -4.45 9.46 -14.22
CA ALA A 275 -4.08 10.70 -13.52
C ALA A 275 -5.30 11.50 -13.03
N ALA A 276 -6.48 11.28 -13.63
CA ALA A 276 -7.73 11.91 -13.18
C ALA A 276 -8.13 11.43 -11.76
N GLY A 277 -7.64 10.26 -11.34
CA GLY A 277 -7.92 9.67 -10.03
C GLY A 277 -9.36 9.19 -9.88
N VAL A 278 -9.66 8.63 -8.71
CA VAL A 278 -11.02 8.31 -8.26
C VAL A 278 -11.27 9.04 -6.95
N ASP A 279 -12.36 9.79 -6.95
CA ASP A 279 -12.78 10.62 -5.81
C ASP A 279 -13.84 9.90 -5.00
N PHE A 280 -13.56 9.75 -3.71
CA PHE A 280 -14.47 9.25 -2.69
C PHE A 280 -14.95 10.46 -1.89
N GLU A 281 -16.16 10.91 -2.19
CA GLU A 281 -16.74 12.11 -1.61
C GLU A 281 -17.45 11.79 -0.30
N GLN A 282 -17.21 12.63 0.71
CA GLN A 282 -17.87 12.68 2.00
C GLN A 282 -17.97 11.29 2.66
N VAL A 283 -16.85 10.61 2.77
CA VAL A 283 -16.76 9.30 3.41
C VAL A 283 -16.67 9.50 4.92
N GLY A 284 -17.51 8.79 5.68
CA GLY A 284 -17.40 8.75 7.14
C GLY A 284 -16.24 7.85 7.58
N ASP A 285 -15.42 8.33 8.51
CA ASP A 285 -14.25 7.60 9.02
C ASP A 285 -13.28 7.10 7.93
N VAL A 286 -12.63 8.06 7.25
CA VAL A 286 -11.64 7.78 6.19
C VAL A 286 -10.46 6.94 6.69
N GLN A 287 -10.16 6.92 7.99
CA GLN A 287 -9.08 6.12 8.54
C GLN A 287 -9.33 4.61 8.34
N ARG A 288 -10.58 4.17 8.46
CA ARG A 288 -10.96 2.78 8.19
C ARG A 288 -10.72 2.40 6.74
N LEU A 289 -11.08 3.29 5.81
CA LEU A 289 -10.87 3.12 4.37
C LEU A 289 -9.38 3.04 4.03
N GLN A 290 -8.57 3.99 4.54
CA GLN A 290 -7.11 4.00 4.34
C GLN A 290 -6.44 2.76 4.92
N LYS A 291 -6.87 2.31 6.11
CA LYS A 291 -6.34 1.11 6.75
C LYS A 291 -6.61 -0.14 5.91
N ALA A 292 -7.83 -0.28 5.38
CA ALA A 292 -8.19 -1.40 4.51
C ALA A 292 -7.38 -1.40 3.20
N ILE A 293 -7.16 -0.24 2.58
CA ILE A 293 -6.29 -0.15 1.39
C ILE A 293 -4.85 -0.53 1.74
N SER A 294 -4.33 0.01 2.85
CA SER A 294 -2.93 -0.20 3.26
C SER A 294 -2.64 -1.65 3.63
N SER A 295 -3.57 -2.35 4.30
CA SER A 295 -3.41 -3.78 4.60
C SER A 295 -3.37 -4.63 3.32
N GLN A 296 -4.24 -4.33 2.35
CA GLN A 296 -4.24 -5.06 1.08
C GLN A 296 -2.97 -4.78 0.26
N GLN A 297 -2.45 -3.55 0.26
CA GLN A 297 -1.16 -3.24 -0.37
C GLN A 297 -0.01 -4.02 0.26
N LEU A 298 -0.01 -4.18 1.59
CA LEU A 298 1.01 -4.95 2.30
C LEU A 298 0.98 -6.42 1.85
N HIS A 299 -0.20 -7.05 1.82
CA HIS A 299 -0.35 -8.45 1.38
C HIS A 299 0.11 -8.66 -0.08
N VAL A 300 -0.21 -7.73 -0.98
CA VAL A 300 0.24 -7.81 -2.38
C VAL A 300 1.78 -7.67 -2.47
N ALA A 301 2.37 -6.77 -1.69
CA ALA A 301 3.83 -6.59 -1.65
C ALA A 301 4.54 -7.83 -1.09
N GLU A 302 3.99 -8.46 -0.05
CA GLU A 302 4.52 -9.70 0.53
C GLU A 302 4.52 -10.84 -0.49
N ARG A 303 3.41 -11.06 -1.21
CA ARG A 303 3.33 -12.10 -2.27
C ARG A 303 4.37 -11.88 -3.37
N LYS A 304 4.52 -10.64 -3.82
CA LYS A 304 5.50 -10.29 -4.86
C LYS A 304 6.93 -10.56 -4.37
N SER A 305 7.24 -10.15 -3.14
CA SER A 305 8.55 -10.40 -2.53
C SER A 305 8.86 -11.89 -2.33
N ALA A 306 7.86 -12.73 -2.06
CA ALA A 306 8.02 -14.18 -1.94
C ALA A 306 8.30 -14.82 -3.30
N ALA A 307 7.53 -14.45 -4.33
CA ALA A 307 7.74 -14.94 -5.70
C ALA A 307 9.11 -14.53 -6.26
N ASP A 308 9.54 -13.29 -6.00
CA ASP A 308 10.85 -12.79 -6.44
C ASP A 308 12.00 -13.53 -5.73
N ARG A 309 11.84 -13.85 -4.43
CA ARG A 309 12.81 -14.68 -3.68
C ARG A 309 12.96 -16.07 -4.29
N GLU A 310 11.85 -16.71 -4.68
CA GLU A 310 11.89 -18.05 -5.28
C GLU A 310 12.52 -18.02 -6.67
N ARG A 311 12.20 -17.02 -7.50
CA ARG A 311 12.86 -16.81 -8.80
C ARG A 311 14.36 -16.62 -8.66
N LEU A 312 14.80 -15.80 -7.70
CA LEU A 312 16.21 -15.57 -7.42
C LEU A 312 16.90 -16.86 -6.99
N ARG A 313 16.23 -17.66 -6.14
CA ARG A 313 16.72 -18.98 -5.70
C ARG A 313 16.94 -19.91 -6.89
N HIS A 314 15.99 -19.98 -7.82
CA HIS A 314 16.14 -20.81 -9.03
C HIS A 314 17.26 -20.33 -9.95
N GLN A 315 17.41 -19.02 -10.13
CA GLN A 315 18.48 -18.46 -10.96
C GLN A 315 19.87 -18.75 -10.38
N ILE A 316 20.05 -18.55 -9.07
CA ILE A 316 21.31 -18.83 -8.36
C ILE A 316 21.63 -20.34 -8.44
N ALA A 317 20.65 -21.21 -8.22
CA ALA A 317 20.84 -22.65 -8.34
C ALA A 317 21.28 -23.06 -9.76
N GLY A 318 20.72 -22.42 -10.79
CA GLY A 318 21.10 -22.63 -12.19
C GLY A 318 22.52 -22.16 -12.51
N GLU A 319 22.90 -20.95 -12.09
CA GLU A 319 24.24 -20.38 -12.34
C GLU A 319 25.33 -21.14 -11.57
N ILE A 320 25.10 -21.50 -10.30
CA ILE A 320 26.06 -22.31 -9.52
C ILE A 320 26.29 -23.66 -10.20
N ARG A 321 25.26 -24.30 -10.75
CA ARG A 321 25.40 -25.53 -11.55
C ARG A 321 26.27 -25.30 -12.79
N HIS A 322 26.21 -24.13 -13.41
CA HIS A 322 27.05 -23.80 -14.56
C HIS A 322 28.54 -23.62 -14.17
N TYR A 323 28.81 -22.99 -13.03
CA TYR A 323 30.19 -22.71 -12.58
C TYR A 323 30.87 -23.87 -11.84
N VAL A 324 30.13 -24.68 -11.07
CA VAL A 324 30.70 -25.78 -10.28
C VAL A 324 31.07 -26.99 -11.15
N PHE A 325 30.39 -27.19 -12.29
CA PHE A 325 30.69 -28.30 -13.21
C PHE A 325 31.75 -27.97 -14.28
N GLN A 326 32.23 -26.73 -14.36
CA GLN A 326 33.46 -26.41 -15.06
C GLN A 326 34.60 -26.32 -14.05
N GLN A 327 35.19 -27.47 -13.70
CA GLN A 327 36.54 -27.45 -13.13
C GLN A 327 37.48 -26.89 -14.21
N PRO A 328 38.11 -25.72 -14.02
CA PRO A 328 39.26 -25.41 -14.83
C PRO A 328 40.29 -26.48 -14.51
N SER A 329 40.80 -27.14 -15.54
CA SER A 329 41.91 -28.07 -15.43
C SER A 329 42.99 -27.43 -14.56
N ARG A 330 43.38 -28.12 -13.49
CA ARG A 330 44.45 -27.73 -12.57
C ARG A 330 45.60 -27.14 -13.39
N PRO A 331 45.95 -25.84 -13.24
CA PRO A 331 47.08 -25.30 -13.96
C PRO A 331 48.32 -26.06 -13.51
N GLU A 332 48.95 -26.70 -14.48
CA GLU A 332 50.22 -27.39 -14.38
C GLU A 332 51.23 -26.44 -13.75
N GLN A 333 51.86 -26.86 -12.64
CA GLN A 333 52.84 -26.06 -11.92
C GLN A 333 54.00 -25.69 -12.87
N PRO A 334 54.28 -24.39 -13.10
CA PRO A 334 55.46 -24.00 -13.84
C PRO A 334 56.71 -24.31 -13.02
N LYS A 335 57.65 -25.02 -13.65
CA LYS A 335 59.01 -25.26 -13.18
C LYS A 335 59.67 -23.94 -12.73
N ALA A 336 60.29 -23.96 -11.56
CA ALA A 336 61.01 -22.83 -10.98
C ALA A 336 62.14 -22.31 -11.89
N PRO A 337 62.28 -20.98 -12.09
CA PRO A 337 63.51 -20.36 -12.56
C PRO A 337 64.45 -19.99 -11.39
N PRO A 338 65.76 -19.82 -11.65
CA PRO A 338 66.79 -19.63 -10.63
C PRO A 338 66.74 -18.23 -9.97
N PRO A 339 67.38 -18.05 -8.80
CA PRO A 339 67.22 -16.84 -7.99
C PRO A 339 67.97 -15.65 -8.59
N SER A 340 67.23 -14.59 -8.93
CA SER A 340 67.80 -13.26 -9.18
C SER A 340 67.34 -12.26 -8.11
N ALA A 341 68.34 -11.54 -7.59
CA ALA A 341 68.40 -10.47 -6.61
C ALA A 341 67.14 -9.60 -6.33
N PRO A 342 67.05 -9.03 -5.10
CA PRO A 342 65.84 -8.37 -4.59
C PRO A 342 65.49 -7.09 -5.34
N SER A 343 64.31 -7.06 -5.96
CA SER A 343 63.72 -5.82 -6.47
C SER A 343 63.14 -5.03 -5.28
N ARG A 344 63.64 -3.81 -5.10
CA ARG A 344 63.12 -2.82 -4.14
C ARG A 344 61.64 -2.56 -4.40
N SER A 345 60.78 -2.92 -3.46
CA SER A 345 59.41 -2.40 -3.43
C SER A 345 59.49 -0.89 -3.15
N ARG A 346 59.28 -0.10 -4.20
CA ARG A 346 59.05 1.33 -4.07
C ARG A 346 57.66 1.49 -3.48
N SER A 347 57.58 1.69 -2.17
CA SER A 347 56.34 2.01 -1.47
C SER A 347 55.70 3.25 -2.08
N TRP A 348 54.68 3.03 -2.91
CA TRP A 348 53.78 4.08 -3.36
C TRP A 348 52.90 4.48 -2.18
N ARG A 349 53.37 5.45 -1.40
CA ARG A 349 52.49 6.27 -0.57
C ARG A 349 51.73 7.21 -1.50
N PRO A 350 50.39 7.19 -1.55
CA PRO A 350 49.68 8.33 -2.09
C PRO A 350 49.85 9.49 -1.09
N ARG A 351 50.65 10.49 -1.46
CA ARG A 351 50.55 11.83 -0.89
C ARG A 351 49.26 12.45 -1.43
N LEU A 352 48.15 12.19 -0.75
CA LEU A 352 46.95 13.00 -0.90
C LEU A 352 47.30 14.45 -0.53
N PRO A 353 46.96 15.46 -1.35
CA PRO A 353 46.99 16.83 -0.90
C PRO A 353 46.02 16.95 0.29
N ARG A 354 46.55 17.36 1.44
CA ARG A 354 45.75 17.83 2.57
C ARG A 354 45.11 19.16 2.20
N LEU A 355 44.09 19.11 1.37
CA LEU A 355 43.22 20.23 1.10
C LEU A 355 41.81 19.66 1.17
N TRP A 356 41.02 20.26 2.08
CA TRP A 356 39.60 19.99 2.31
C TRP A 356 39.27 18.84 3.27
N ARG A 357 39.71 19.00 4.52
CA ARG A 357 38.88 18.67 5.70
C ARG A 357 38.53 19.96 6.42
N ARG A 358 37.69 20.80 5.81
CA ARG A 358 36.88 21.74 6.58
C ARG A 358 35.69 20.95 7.10
N LYS A 359 35.79 20.46 8.33
CA LYS A 359 34.58 20.14 9.10
C LYS A 359 33.78 21.45 9.16
N PRO A 360 32.51 21.49 8.73
CA PRO A 360 31.66 22.62 9.11
C PRO A 360 31.56 22.56 10.64
N LYS A 361 32.26 23.48 11.32
CA LYS A 361 31.89 23.81 12.69
C LYS A 361 30.53 24.48 12.56
N ILE A 362 29.45 23.72 12.76
CA ILE A 362 28.17 24.32 13.10
C ILE A 362 28.41 24.98 14.45
N VAL A 363 28.77 26.26 14.42
CA VAL A 363 28.76 27.10 15.59
C VAL A 363 27.29 27.27 15.93
N VAL A 364 26.76 26.42 16.79
CA VAL A 364 25.52 26.72 17.52
C VAL A 364 25.87 27.91 18.42
N LYS A 365 25.73 29.12 17.88
CA LYS A 365 25.70 30.34 18.68
C LYS A 365 24.42 30.25 19.49
N SER A 366 24.53 29.80 20.73
CA SER A 366 23.51 30.01 21.75
C SER A 366 23.24 31.52 21.84
N PRO A 367 22.00 32.00 21.66
CA PRO A 367 21.72 33.41 21.79
C PRO A 367 21.63 33.74 23.28
N LYS A 368 22.78 33.95 23.93
CA LYS A 368 22.84 34.75 25.16
C LYS A 368 22.76 36.23 24.76
N LYS A 369 21.56 36.80 24.86
CA LYS A 369 21.25 38.12 25.45
C LYS A 369 19.75 38.37 25.32
N GLN A 370 19.10 38.42 26.47
CA GLN A 370 17.68 38.68 26.65
C GLN A 370 17.47 40.19 26.53
N GLY A 371 16.77 40.60 25.49
CA GLY A 371 16.39 41.98 25.20
C GLY A 371 15.17 41.98 24.28
N TRP A 372 14.51 43.13 24.13
CA TRP A 372 13.25 43.32 23.39
C TRP A 372 13.23 42.75 21.96
N GLY A 373 14.40 42.52 21.33
CA GLY A 373 14.52 41.84 20.04
C GLY A 373 14.14 40.34 20.03
N SER A 374 14.09 39.67 21.19
CA SER A 374 13.62 38.28 21.32
C SER A 374 12.11 38.17 21.15
N PHE A 375 11.36 39.13 21.70
CA PHE A 375 9.91 39.21 21.56
C PHE A 375 9.51 39.46 20.09
N TRP A 376 10.22 40.38 19.42
CA TRP A 376 10.06 40.59 17.98
C TRP A 376 10.50 39.36 17.16
N LYS A 377 11.61 38.65 17.49
CA LYS A 377 11.97 37.39 16.80
C LYS A 377 11.00 36.23 17.01
N SER A 378 10.29 36.20 18.13
CA SER A 378 9.19 35.25 18.40
C SER A 378 7.96 35.57 17.53
N LEU A 379 7.66 36.85 17.33
CA LEU A 379 6.62 37.32 16.42
C LEU A 379 7.01 37.20 14.93
N TYR A 380 8.32 37.32 14.60
CA TYR A 380 8.87 37.29 13.24
C TYR A 380 9.53 35.95 12.82
N GLY A 381 9.46 34.91 13.65
CA GLY A 381 10.12 33.63 13.40
C GLY A 381 9.46 32.85 12.27
N THR A 382 9.86 33.10 11.03
CA THR A 382 9.40 32.35 9.85
C THR A 382 10.04 30.97 9.72
N GLU A 383 11.07 30.69 10.52
CA GLU A 383 11.78 29.41 10.55
C GLU A 383 11.86 28.93 12.01
N MET A 384 11.22 27.81 12.30
CA MET A 384 11.29 27.12 13.59
C MET A 384 12.05 25.82 13.41
N ARG A 385 13.18 25.68 14.12
CA ARG A 385 13.98 24.45 14.12
C ARG A 385 13.73 23.70 15.41
N ASP A 386 13.04 22.56 15.30
CA ASP A 386 12.81 21.65 16.42
C ASP A 386 13.51 20.32 16.13
N GLY A 387 14.73 20.19 16.67
CA GLY A 387 15.60 19.02 16.50
C GLY A 387 15.86 18.65 15.03
N ARG A 388 15.13 17.64 14.55
CA ARG A 388 15.23 17.04 13.21
C ARG A 388 14.22 17.61 12.21
N THR A 389 13.26 18.39 12.68
CA THR A 389 12.23 19.00 11.84
C THR A 389 12.48 20.50 11.68
N VAL A 390 12.34 20.99 10.45
CA VAL A 390 12.40 22.42 10.14
C VAL A 390 11.03 22.82 9.65
N THR A 391 10.44 23.83 10.27
CA THR A 391 9.14 24.37 9.89
C THR A 391 9.32 25.78 9.36
N TRP A 392 8.87 26.03 8.14
CA TRP A 392 8.78 27.34 7.51
C TRP A 392 7.35 27.86 7.50
N ARG A 393 7.23 29.18 7.38
CA ARG A 393 5.96 29.88 7.24
C ARG A 393 5.98 30.82 6.04
N LYS A 394 4.78 31.13 5.51
CA LYS A 394 4.59 32.16 4.49
C LYS A 394 5.16 33.49 5.00
N SER A 395 5.78 34.28 4.12
CA SER A 395 6.37 35.56 4.55
C SER A 395 5.30 36.55 5.04
N HIS A 396 5.69 37.45 5.95
CA HIS A 396 4.80 38.52 6.43
C HIS A 396 4.39 39.50 5.33
N TRP A 397 5.12 39.54 4.21
CA TRP A 397 4.77 40.38 3.08
C TRP A 397 3.46 39.92 2.42
N VAL A 398 3.23 38.62 2.38
CA VAL A 398 1.97 38.04 1.87
C VAL A 398 0.81 38.52 2.74
N LEU A 399 0.96 38.40 4.06
CA LEU A 399 -0.02 38.91 5.03
C LEU A 399 -0.30 40.40 4.83
N LEU A 400 0.75 41.21 4.63
CA LEU A 400 0.61 42.64 4.39
C LEU A 400 -0.18 42.91 3.11
N GLN A 401 0.11 42.20 2.01
CA GLN A 401 -0.62 42.36 0.73
C GLN A 401 -2.08 41.95 0.85
N GLN A 402 -2.38 40.88 1.57
CA GLN A 402 -3.75 40.42 1.78
C GLN A 402 -4.55 41.39 2.67
N ILE A 403 -3.94 41.89 3.74
CA ILE A 403 -4.54 42.90 4.64
C ILE A 403 -4.66 44.28 3.96
N LEU A 404 -3.81 44.60 2.97
CA LEU A 404 -3.73 45.93 2.36
C LEU A 404 -5.07 46.38 1.78
N TRP A 405 -5.80 45.52 1.08
CA TRP A 405 -7.11 45.87 0.53
C TRP A 405 -8.15 46.14 1.62
N GLY A 406 -8.10 45.39 2.72
CA GLY A 406 -8.92 45.64 3.91
C GLY A 406 -8.59 46.99 4.56
N LEU A 407 -7.30 47.34 4.64
CA LEU A 407 -6.86 48.64 5.15
C LEU A 407 -7.22 49.80 4.23
N VAL A 408 -7.08 49.63 2.91
CA VAL A 408 -7.47 50.66 1.93
C VAL A 408 -8.98 50.88 1.97
N ALA A 409 -9.78 49.81 2.05
CA ALA A 409 -11.22 49.92 2.24
C ALA A 409 -11.56 50.65 3.55
N LEU A 410 -10.87 50.32 4.64
CA LEU A 410 -11.02 50.99 5.93
C LEU A 410 -10.74 52.50 5.83
N ILE A 411 -9.59 52.86 5.25
CA ILE A 411 -9.18 54.25 5.05
C ILE A 411 -10.18 54.97 4.14
N GLY A 412 -10.64 54.32 3.07
CA GLY A 412 -11.63 54.86 2.15
C GLY A 412 -12.98 55.16 2.83
N ILE A 413 -13.45 54.27 3.70
CA ILE A 413 -14.71 54.51 4.44
C ILE A 413 -14.53 55.60 5.50
N VAL A 414 -13.38 55.65 6.17
CA VAL A 414 -13.05 56.74 7.11
C VAL A 414 -12.98 58.08 6.36
N ALA A 415 -12.33 58.13 5.20
CA ALA A 415 -12.24 59.32 4.35
C ALA A 415 -13.62 59.76 3.82
N LEU A 416 -14.48 58.81 3.43
CA LEU A 416 -15.86 59.08 3.04
C LEU A 416 -16.67 59.64 4.21
N GLY A 417 -16.52 59.08 5.41
CA GLY A 417 -17.16 59.60 6.63
C GLY A 417 -16.72 61.03 6.95
N ILE A 418 -15.42 61.32 6.83
CA ILE A 418 -14.86 62.67 6.99
C ILE A 418 -15.40 63.61 5.90
N PHE A 419 -15.47 63.18 4.65
CA PHE A 419 -16.01 63.97 3.54
C PHE A 419 -17.49 64.32 3.74
N VAL A 420 -18.31 63.36 4.15
CA VAL A 420 -19.74 63.57 4.46
C VAL A 420 -19.90 64.54 5.65
N PHE A 421 -19.04 64.43 6.67
CA PHE A 421 -19.01 65.33 7.81
C PHE A 421 -18.61 66.77 7.41
N LEU A 422 -17.57 66.95 6.61
CA LEU A 422 -17.16 68.28 6.12
C LEU A 422 -18.12 68.86 5.07
N GLY A 423 -18.82 68.02 4.31
CA GLY A 423 -19.76 68.41 3.25
C GLY A 423 -21.10 68.96 3.76
N GLY A 424 -21.32 69.02 5.07
CA GLY A 424 -22.51 69.63 5.67
C GLY A 424 -23.82 68.87 5.40
N VAL A 425 -23.75 67.59 5.02
CA VAL A 425 -24.94 66.76 4.85
C VAL A 425 -25.60 66.60 6.23
N PRO A 426 -26.86 67.02 6.42
CA PRO A 426 -27.51 67.02 7.73
C PRO A 426 -27.97 65.61 8.09
N LEU A 427 -27.02 64.73 8.38
CA LEU A 427 -27.29 63.48 9.08
C LEU A 427 -27.63 63.84 10.53
N GLN A 428 -28.93 63.82 10.88
CA GLN A 428 -29.43 64.03 12.25
C GLN A 428 -29.07 62.84 13.18
N LEU A 429 -27.83 62.35 13.11
CA LEU A 429 -27.32 61.30 13.97
C LEU A 429 -26.84 61.93 15.28
N SER A 430 -27.33 61.40 16.41
CA SER A 430 -26.74 61.73 17.71
C SER A 430 -25.26 61.28 17.75
N LEU A 431 -24.45 61.84 18.66
CA LEU A 431 -23.07 61.39 18.88
C LEU A 431 -22.97 59.87 19.02
N ASN A 432 -23.93 59.25 19.71
CA ASN A 432 -24.03 57.79 19.86
C ASN A 432 -24.32 57.08 18.53
N GLY A 433 -25.13 57.67 17.65
CA GLY A 433 -25.38 57.16 16.29
C GLY A 433 -24.13 57.18 15.40
N ILE A 434 -23.26 58.19 15.55
CA ILE A 434 -21.97 58.27 14.84
C ILE A 434 -21.02 57.17 15.32
N TYR A 435 -20.90 56.97 16.64
CA TYR A 435 -20.08 55.88 17.20
C TYR A 435 -20.61 54.49 16.78
N ALA A 436 -21.93 54.31 16.76
CA ALA A 436 -22.55 53.05 16.30
C ALA A 436 -22.28 52.80 14.81
N ALA A 437 -22.43 53.80 13.95
CA ALA A 437 -22.14 53.69 12.53
C ALA A 437 -20.66 53.38 12.27
N LEU A 438 -19.76 54.06 13.00
CA LEU A 438 -18.32 53.80 12.94
C LEU A 438 -18.01 52.36 13.37
N LEU A 439 -18.61 51.86 14.45
CA LEU A 439 -18.39 50.50 14.94
C LEU A 439 -18.92 49.45 13.96
N ILE A 440 -20.08 49.66 13.36
CA ILE A 440 -20.66 48.78 12.34
C ILE A 440 -19.76 48.68 11.10
N ILE A 441 -19.00 49.73 10.78
CA ILE A 441 -18.06 49.76 9.66
C ILE A 441 -16.70 49.18 10.04
N LEU A 442 -16.18 49.53 11.22
CA LEU A 442 -14.87 49.09 11.68
C LEU A 442 -14.86 47.60 12.06
N ALA A 443 -15.97 47.07 12.59
CA ALA A 443 -16.02 45.69 13.07
C ALA A 443 -15.85 44.64 11.94
N PRO A 444 -16.51 44.73 10.77
CA PRO A 444 -16.27 43.82 9.64
C PRO A 444 -14.84 43.91 9.11
N ALA A 445 -14.27 45.13 9.01
CA ALA A 445 -12.91 45.31 8.56
C ALA A 445 -11.90 44.71 9.56
N ALA A 446 -12.09 44.93 10.86
CA ALA A 446 -11.27 44.32 11.90
C ALA A 446 -11.41 42.79 11.90
N LEU A 447 -12.62 42.27 11.67
CA LEU A 447 -12.87 40.83 11.56
C LEU A 447 -12.18 40.23 10.32
N TYR A 448 -12.21 40.92 9.17
CA TYR A 448 -11.49 40.51 7.96
C TYR A 448 -9.96 40.49 8.19
N ILE A 449 -9.41 41.53 8.82
CA ILE A 449 -7.98 41.59 9.14
C ILE A 449 -7.60 40.46 10.12
N ALA A 450 -8.43 40.22 11.13
CA ALA A 450 -8.23 39.13 12.09
C ALA A 450 -8.33 37.75 11.42
N TRP A 451 -9.25 37.60 10.46
CA TRP A 451 -9.40 36.39 9.65
C TRP A 451 -8.14 36.10 8.84
N GLU A 452 -7.67 37.08 8.08
CA GLU A 452 -6.50 36.93 7.22
C GLU A 452 -5.22 36.64 8.02
N TRP A 453 -5.08 37.31 9.18
CA TRP A 453 -4.00 37.02 10.11
C TRP A 453 -4.09 35.61 10.69
N ALA A 454 -5.30 35.15 11.04
CA ALA A 454 -5.51 33.81 11.57
C ALA A 454 -5.23 32.73 10.51
N ASP A 455 -5.53 33.01 9.24
CA ASP A 455 -5.23 32.14 8.10
C ASP A 455 -3.72 32.02 7.90
N TRP A 456 -3.05 33.15 7.65
CA TRP A 456 -1.61 33.22 7.47
C TRP A 456 -0.80 32.57 8.59
N ARG A 457 -1.25 32.69 9.86
CA ARG A 457 -0.54 32.12 11.01
C ARG A 457 -0.53 30.59 11.03
N ARG A 458 -1.52 29.94 10.40
CA ARG A 458 -1.74 28.49 10.49
C ARG A 458 -1.27 27.71 9.28
N ASP A 459 -0.95 28.40 8.20
CA ASP A 459 -0.26 27.79 7.06
C ASP A 459 1.22 27.56 7.39
N LEU A 460 1.65 26.30 7.26
CA LEU A 460 3.00 25.89 7.63
C LEU A 460 3.56 24.81 6.71
N TYR A 461 4.82 25.01 6.34
CA TYR A 461 5.60 24.08 5.54
C TYR A 461 6.55 23.34 6.47
N ARG A 462 6.51 22.01 6.53
CA ARG A 462 7.33 21.21 7.42
C ARG A 462 8.22 20.25 6.65
N LEU A 463 9.51 20.27 6.98
CA LEU A 463 10.50 19.33 6.47
C LEU A 463 11.00 18.42 7.60
N SER A 464 10.72 17.14 7.47
CA SER A 464 11.18 16.08 8.37
C SER A 464 12.49 15.44 7.84
N GLU A 465 12.96 14.36 8.45
CA GLU A 465 14.13 13.62 7.97
C GLU A 465 13.84 12.86 6.68
N SER A 466 12.61 12.37 6.50
CA SER A 466 12.19 11.53 5.36
C SER A 466 11.08 12.14 4.53
N ASP A 467 10.30 13.07 5.09
CA ASP A 467 9.05 13.55 4.49
C ASP A 467 9.02 15.08 4.42
N ILE A 468 8.35 15.59 3.39
CA ILE A 468 8.00 16.98 3.21
C ILE A 468 6.48 17.12 3.33
N VAL A 469 6.03 18.09 4.10
CA VAL A 469 4.61 18.28 4.44
C VAL A 469 4.23 19.74 4.23
N ASP A 470 3.09 19.97 3.61
CA ASP A 470 2.47 21.26 3.37
C ASP A 470 1.09 21.21 4.03
N ILE A 471 0.90 22.07 5.03
CA ILE A 471 -0.32 22.12 5.83
C ILE A 471 -0.95 23.48 5.60
N GLU A 472 -2.11 23.46 4.96
CA GLU A 472 -2.97 24.62 4.74
C GLU A 472 -4.22 24.47 5.61
N SER A 473 -4.55 25.50 6.40
CA SER A 473 -5.73 25.41 7.26
C SER A 473 -6.45 26.73 7.52
N LEU A 474 -7.73 26.79 7.13
CA LEU A 474 -8.61 27.96 7.35
C LEU A 474 -8.99 28.15 8.83
N PRO A 475 -9.24 29.40 9.30
CA PRO A 475 -9.54 29.75 10.71
C PRO A 475 -10.56 28.83 11.34
N PHE A 476 -10.44 28.57 12.65
CA PHE A 476 -11.41 27.75 13.42
C PHE A 476 -11.59 26.30 12.94
N GLY A 477 -10.62 25.74 12.20
CA GLY A 477 -10.70 24.36 11.69
C GLY A 477 -11.74 24.19 10.58
N LEU A 478 -12.05 25.29 9.88
CA LEU A 478 -13.03 25.30 8.80
C LEU A 478 -12.55 24.53 7.57
N GLN A 479 -11.27 24.47 7.29
CA GLN A 479 -10.71 23.57 6.26
C GLN A 479 -9.33 23.14 6.73
N TYR A 480 -8.99 21.89 6.49
CA TYR A 480 -7.68 21.34 6.76
C TYR A 480 -7.25 20.50 5.56
N GLN A 481 -6.17 20.92 4.93
CA GLN A 481 -5.55 20.22 3.82
C GLN A 481 -4.10 19.93 4.19
N GLU A 482 -3.73 18.66 4.15
CA GLU A 482 -2.36 18.21 4.39
C GLU A 482 -1.87 17.47 3.14
N LYS A 483 -0.90 18.05 2.45
CA LYS A 483 -0.18 17.40 1.36
C LYS A 483 1.13 16.86 1.91
N LYS A 484 1.36 15.55 1.75
CA LYS A 484 2.57 14.87 2.22
C LYS A 484 3.28 14.14 1.09
N ALA A 485 4.59 14.29 1.01
CA ALA A 485 5.44 13.57 0.07
C ALA A 485 6.73 13.05 0.73
N GLU A 486 7.28 11.95 0.22
CA GLU A 486 8.57 11.42 0.67
C GLU A 486 9.73 12.12 -0.04
N LEU A 487 10.78 12.48 0.69
CA LEU A 487 11.98 13.14 0.14
C LEU A 487 12.69 12.27 -0.90
N SER A 488 12.66 10.96 -0.74
CA SER A 488 13.25 10.00 -1.67
C SER A 488 12.63 10.04 -3.08
N LYS A 489 11.37 10.49 -3.19
CA LYS A 489 10.59 10.56 -4.44
C LYS A 489 10.69 11.92 -5.14
N ILE A 490 11.40 12.89 -4.56
CA ILE A 490 11.60 14.21 -5.16
C ILE A 490 12.57 14.09 -6.34
N GLN A 491 12.18 14.63 -7.50
CA GLN A 491 12.97 14.58 -8.73
C GLN A 491 13.72 15.88 -8.99
N ASP A 492 13.03 17.02 -8.87
CA ASP A 492 13.54 18.33 -9.22
C ASP A 492 13.00 19.39 -8.24
N ILE A 493 13.81 20.41 -7.97
CA ILE A 493 13.51 21.52 -7.08
C ILE A 493 13.80 22.80 -7.83
N LYS A 494 12.76 23.57 -8.13
CA LYS A 494 12.88 24.88 -8.79
C LYS A 494 12.59 25.98 -7.78
N THR A 495 13.33 27.07 -7.89
CA THR A 495 13.11 28.27 -7.08
C THR A 495 12.74 29.42 -7.98
N GLU A 496 11.61 30.05 -7.71
CA GLU A 496 11.10 31.18 -8.48
C GLU A 496 10.97 32.43 -7.60
N ARG A 497 11.31 33.59 -8.16
CA ARG A 497 11.17 34.90 -7.51
C ARG A 497 10.40 35.81 -8.46
N PRO A 498 9.06 35.89 -8.34
CA PRO A 498 8.22 36.52 -9.36
C PRO A 498 8.33 38.05 -9.47
N GLY A 499 9.21 38.73 -8.71
CA GLY A 499 9.30 40.18 -8.74
C GLY A 499 10.55 40.82 -8.13
N ILE A 500 10.67 42.14 -8.33
CA ILE A 500 11.78 42.96 -7.80
C ILE A 500 11.71 43.02 -6.27
N ILE A 501 10.51 43.17 -5.71
CA ILE A 501 10.27 43.24 -4.27
C ILE A 501 10.63 41.90 -3.59
N ASN A 502 10.27 40.78 -4.21
CA ASN A 502 10.64 39.42 -3.79
C ASN A 502 12.16 39.24 -3.73
N THR A 503 12.89 39.85 -4.67
CA THR A 503 14.35 39.81 -4.71
C THR A 503 14.96 40.69 -3.62
N LEU A 504 14.39 41.89 -3.39
CA LEU A 504 14.86 42.82 -2.38
C LEU A 504 14.67 42.30 -0.94
N LEU A 505 13.53 41.67 -0.68
CA LEU A 505 13.15 41.13 0.63
C LEU A 505 13.50 39.62 0.78
N ASP A 506 14.17 39.05 -0.22
CA ASP A 506 14.63 37.66 -0.32
C ASP A 506 13.53 36.63 0.05
N PHE A 507 12.37 36.71 -0.60
CA PHE A 507 11.30 35.70 -0.50
C PHE A 507 10.86 35.23 -1.89
N GLY A 508 10.40 33.98 -2.01
CA GLY A 508 10.00 33.41 -3.29
C GLY A 508 9.32 32.05 -3.16
N ASN A 509 9.02 31.43 -4.29
CA ASN A 509 8.38 30.12 -4.34
C ASN A 509 9.42 29.02 -4.53
N VAL A 510 9.20 27.87 -3.92
CA VAL A 510 10.00 26.66 -4.14
C VAL A 510 9.07 25.56 -4.64
N ASP A 511 9.22 25.21 -5.91
CA ASP A 511 8.44 24.18 -6.58
C ASP A 511 9.20 22.85 -6.54
N VAL A 512 8.64 21.89 -5.82
CA VAL A 512 9.21 20.56 -5.64
C VAL A 512 8.40 19.57 -6.48
N ARG A 513 9.03 18.97 -7.49
CA ARG A 513 8.39 17.95 -8.34
C ARG A 513 8.61 16.57 -7.74
N VAL A 514 7.51 15.87 -7.47
CA VAL A 514 7.51 14.53 -6.85
C VAL A 514 7.13 13.49 -7.90
N ALA A 515 7.88 12.39 -7.95
CA ALA A 515 7.57 11.25 -8.81
C ALA A 515 6.18 10.67 -8.46
N GLY A 516 5.28 10.61 -9.45
CA GLY A 516 3.92 10.06 -9.27
C GLY A 516 2.88 11.05 -8.75
N SER A 517 3.23 12.33 -8.54
CA SER A 517 2.26 13.41 -8.34
C SER A 517 2.10 14.21 -9.62
N ALA A 518 0.86 14.42 -10.09
CA ALA A 518 0.58 15.27 -11.24
C ALA A 518 0.77 16.76 -10.89
N GLU A 519 0.47 17.15 -9.65
CA GLU A 519 0.66 18.51 -9.16
C GLU A 519 2.05 18.68 -8.52
N PRO A 520 2.80 19.74 -8.85
CA PRO A 520 4.01 20.11 -8.13
C PRO A 520 3.66 20.56 -6.71
N PHE A 521 4.57 20.28 -5.80
CA PHE A 521 4.46 20.67 -4.42
C PHE A 521 5.11 22.05 -4.24
N THR A 522 4.28 23.08 -4.16
CA THR A 522 4.74 24.48 -4.22
C THR A 522 4.72 25.12 -2.84
N PHE A 523 5.91 25.40 -2.31
CA PHE A 523 6.02 26.29 -1.16
C PHE A 523 5.93 27.74 -1.62
N THR A 524 4.85 28.41 -1.24
CA THR A 524 4.57 29.77 -1.73
C THR A 524 5.17 30.82 -0.81
N SER A 525 5.90 31.77 -1.39
CA SER A 525 6.44 32.96 -0.69
C SER A 525 7.20 32.65 0.60
N VAL A 526 8.07 31.64 0.53
CA VAL A 526 8.98 31.26 1.60
C VAL A 526 10.14 32.25 1.69
N PRO A 527 10.58 32.65 2.89
CA PRO A 527 11.78 33.46 3.05
C PRO A 527 13.03 32.64 2.69
N ARG A 528 13.96 33.30 2.00
CA ARG A 528 15.26 32.76 1.57
C ARG A 528 15.08 31.44 0.80
N PRO A 529 14.36 31.45 -0.34
CA PRO A 529 13.93 30.22 -1.01
C PRO A 529 15.11 29.35 -1.48
N ASN A 530 16.25 29.95 -1.83
CA ASN A 530 17.46 29.21 -2.19
C ASN A 530 17.97 28.37 -1.02
N LEU A 531 17.96 28.89 0.21
CA LEU A 531 18.41 28.14 1.39
C LEU A 531 17.46 26.99 1.72
N VAL A 532 16.17 27.17 1.42
CA VAL A 532 15.15 26.12 1.59
C VAL A 532 15.40 25.01 0.58
N ALA A 533 15.63 25.36 -0.69
CA ALA A 533 15.99 24.41 -1.73
C ALA A 533 17.31 23.67 -1.42
N ASP A 534 18.32 24.38 -0.92
CA ASP A 534 19.60 23.80 -0.50
C ASP A 534 19.41 22.81 0.66
N GLU A 535 18.63 23.17 1.69
CA GLU A 535 18.33 22.30 2.84
C GLU A 535 17.56 21.04 2.42
N ILE A 536 16.57 21.17 1.53
CA ILE A 536 15.84 20.02 0.99
C ILE A 536 16.81 19.12 0.21
N SER A 537 17.65 19.71 -0.64
CA SER A 537 18.63 18.98 -1.46
C SER A 537 19.65 18.23 -0.60
N GLU A 538 20.17 18.87 0.45
CA GLU A 538 21.11 18.27 1.40
C GLU A 538 20.50 17.05 2.10
N ARG A 539 19.23 17.13 2.53
CA ARG A 539 18.55 15.99 3.16
C ARG A 539 18.31 14.84 2.18
N ILE A 540 17.95 15.16 0.93
CA ILE A 540 17.82 14.16 -0.13
C ILE A 540 19.15 13.45 -0.36
N GLU A 541 20.26 14.18 -0.41
CA GLU A 541 21.60 13.61 -0.58
C GLU A 541 21.96 12.68 0.59
N VAL A 542 21.70 13.09 1.83
CA VAL A 542 21.90 12.25 3.02
C VAL A 542 21.06 10.98 2.95
N LEU A 543 19.80 11.05 2.51
CA LEU A 543 18.95 9.87 2.34
C LEU A 543 19.46 8.94 1.23
N LYS A 544 19.92 9.49 0.10
CA LYS A 544 20.53 8.72 -1.00
C LYS A 544 21.76 7.97 -0.54
N ILE A 545 22.66 8.61 0.21
CA ILE A 545 23.86 7.97 0.78
C ILE A 545 23.45 6.86 1.75
N ARG A 546 22.52 7.13 2.67
CA ARG A 546 22.02 6.12 3.62
C ARG A 546 21.36 4.92 2.92
N ALA A 547 20.63 5.18 1.84
CA ALA A 547 20.00 4.12 1.04
C ALA A 547 21.06 3.26 0.32
N ALA A 548 22.09 3.88 -0.28
CA ALA A 548 23.19 3.18 -0.94
C ALA A 548 24.04 2.35 0.04
N ASP A 549 24.29 2.86 1.25
CA ASP A 549 24.99 2.11 2.30
C ASP A 549 24.19 0.89 2.75
N ARG A 550 22.86 1.01 2.85
CA ARG A 550 21.98 -0.11 3.20
C ARG A 550 22.01 -1.19 2.13
N THR A 551 21.83 -0.82 0.86
CA THR A 551 21.87 -1.81 -0.24
C THR A 551 23.22 -2.52 -0.32
N THR A 552 24.33 -1.80 -0.13
CA THR A 552 25.67 -2.42 -0.11
C THR A 552 25.83 -3.40 1.05
N ARG A 553 25.33 -3.05 2.24
CA ARG A 553 25.36 -3.95 3.41
C ARG A 553 24.47 -5.17 3.23
N ASP A 554 23.27 -4.99 2.68
CA ASP A 554 22.33 -6.08 2.42
C ASP A 554 22.90 -7.04 1.37
N GLN A 555 23.51 -6.52 0.30
CA GLN A 555 24.24 -7.33 -0.68
C GLN A 555 25.39 -8.12 -0.03
N THR A 556 26.19 -7.47 0.81
CA THR A 556 27.29 -8.12 1.53
C THR A 556 26.76 -9.24 2.44
N ARG A 557 25.67 -8.97 3.17
CA ARG A 557 25.04 -9.95 4.06
C ARG A 557 24.48 -11.14 3.27
N GLN A 558 23.78 -10.89 2.16
CA GLN A 558 23.27 -11.95 1.29
C GLN A 558 24.37 -12.86 0.76
N ILE A 559 25.52 -12.29 0.36
CA ILE A 559 26.68 -13.07 -0.08
C ILE A 559 27.22 -13.94 1.08
N VAL A 560 27.36 -13.38 2.28
CA VAL A 560 27.81 -14.13 3.46
C VAL A 560 26.82 -15.24 3.81
N ASP A 561 25.53 -14.96 3.84
CA ASP A 561 24.48 -15.93 4.15
C ASP A 561 24.45 -17.05 3.09
N ALA A 562 24.64 -16.72 1.81
CA ALA A 562 24.75 -17.71 0.74
C ALA A 562 25.98 -18.61 0.91
N ILE A 563 27.15 -18.05 1.27
CA ILE A 563 28.36 -18.83 1.55
C ILE A 563 28.15 -19.76 2.75
N VAL A 564 27.53 -19.27 3.83
CA VAL A 564 27.26 -20.07 5.04
C VAL A 564 26.24 -21.18 4.73
N ALA A 565 25.18 -20.89 3.99
CA ALA A 565 24.18 -21.87 3.58
C ALA A 565 24.80 -22.97 2.70
N TYR A 566 25.64 -22.58 1.73
CA TYR A 566 26.38 -23.53 0.91
C TYR A 566 27.34 -24.39 1.75
N HIS A 567 28.12 -23.78 2.64
CA HIS A 567 29.02 -24.52 3.53
C HIS A 567 28.27 -25.53 4.40
N ARG A 568 27.08 -25.17 4.90
CA ARG A 568 26.24 -26.10 5.67
C ARG A 568 25.74 -27.27 4.83
N LEU A 569 25.30 -27.01 3.60
CA LEU A 569 24.86 -28.07 2.67
C LEU A 569 26.01 -29.02 2.32
N VAL A 570 27.19 -28.48 1.97
CA VAL A 570 28.37 -29.29 1.64
C VAL A 570 28.82 -30.12 2.85
N VAL A 571 28.80 -29.55 4.06
CA VAL A 571 29.12 -30.29 5.28
C VAL A 571 28.07 -31.36 5.56
N ALA A 572 26.78 -31.08 5.37
CA ALA A 572 25.71 -32.06 5.54
C ALA A 572 25.82 -33.22 4.53
N GLU A 573 26.12 -32.93 3.26
CA GLU A 573 26.40 -33.95 2.23
C GLU A 573 27.62 -34.79 2.61
N ARG A 574 28.72 -34.18 3.03
CA ARG A 574 29.91 -34.92 3.48
C ARG A 574 29.64 -35.77 4.72
N LEU A 575 28.82 -35.28 5.66
CA LEU A 575 28.42 -36.04 6.83
C LEU A 575 27.49 -37.21 6.45
N GLN A 576 26.64 -37.03 5.43
CA GLN A 576 25.83 -38.11 4.85
C GLN A 576 26.68 -39.14 4.11
N GLU A 577 27.67 -38.72 3.31
CA GLU A 577 28.63 -39.60 2.65
C GLU A 577 29.50 -40.35 3.67
N ALA A 578 29.92 -39.69 4.74
CA ALA A 578 30.68 -40.32 5.82
C ALA A 578 29.83 -41.27 6.69
N ALA A 579 28.51 -41.04 6.77
CA ALA A 579 27.56 -41.90 7.47
C ALA A 579 27.03 -43.05 6.60
N ALA A 580 27.28 -43.03 5.28
CA ALA A 580 26.98 -44.15 4.41
C ALA A 580 27.85 -45.36 4.81
N PRO A 581 27.27 -46.55 5.05
CA PRO A 581 28.03 -47.72 5.46
C PRO A 581 29.10 -48.05 4.41
N PRO A 582 30.34 -48.38 4.81
CA PRO A 582 31.40 -48.69 3.87
C PRO A 582 30.96 -49.82 2.93
N SER A 583 31.18 -49.63 1.63
CA SER A 583 30.93 -50.65 0.62
C SER A 583 31.61 -51.96 1.05
N PRO A 584 30.95 -53.12 0.98
CA PRO A 584 31.59 -54.38 1.33
C PRO A 584 32.83 -54.56 0.46
N PRO A 585 33.98 -54.99 1.04
CA PRO A 585 35.20 -55.15 0.29
C PRO A 585 34.97 -56.16 -0.84
N PRO A 586 35.57 -55.94 -2.03
CA PRO A 586 35.45 -56.88 -3.13
C PRO A 586 35.94 -58.27 -2.67
N PRO A 587 35.30 -59.36 -3.10
CA PRO A 587 35.67 -60.71 -2.70
C PRO A 587 37.15 -60.94 -3.01
N ALA A 588 37.90 -61.40 -2.00
CA ALA A 588 39.31 -61.71 -2.13
C ALA A 588 39.54 -62.67 -3.31
N PRO A 589 40.55 -62.43 -4.17
CA PRO A 589 40.91 -63.38 -5.20
C PRO A 589 41.29 -64.72 -4.55
N ALA A 590 40.65 -65.79 -5.02
CA ALA A 590 40.90 -67.15 -4.57
C ALA A 590 42.40 -67.46 -4.59
N ALA A 591 42.88 -68.05 -3.49
CA ALA A 591 44.26 -68.48 -3.32
C ALA A 591 44.68 -69.44 -4.46
N PRO A 592 45.91 -69.33 -4.98
CA PRO A 592 46.44 -70.30 -5.93
C PRO A 592 46.65 -71.65 -5.24
N THR A 593 46.19 -72.70 -5.91
CA THR A 593 46.37 -74.12 -5.59
C THR A 593 47.85 -74.45 -5.34
N PRO A 594 48.20 -75.28 -4.34
CA PRO A 594 49.58 -75.67 -4.11
C PRO A 594 50.10 -76.53 -5.26
N ALA A 595 51.24 -76.13 -5.83
CA ALA A 595 51.95 -76.86 -6.86
C ALA A 595 52.40 -78.24 -6.36
N ALA A 596 52.18 -79.26 -7.18
CA ALA A 596 52.66 -80.62 -7.00
C ALA A 596 54.20 -80.69 -7.04
N PRO A 597 54.84 -81.65 -6.35
CA PRO A 597 56.29 -81.82 -6.36
C PRO A 597 56.79 -82.43 -7.68
N PRO A 598 58.06 -82.21 -8.06
CA PRO A 598 58.59 -82.62 -9.36
C PRO A 598 58.88 -84.13 -9.41
N PRO A 599 58.77 -84.79 -10.58
CA PRO A 599 59.17 -86.17 -10.74
C PRO A 599 60.69 -86.32 -10.92
N PRO A 600 61.27 -87.48 -10.58
CA PRO A 600 62.69 -87.76 -10.77
C PRO A 600 62.97 -88.07 -12.24
N GLY A 601 63.99 -87.44 -12.80
CA GLY A 601 64.50 -87.74 -14.13
C GLY A 601 65.94 -88.20 -14.06
N ASP A 602 66.13 -89.52 -13.92
CA ASP A 602 67.36 -90.20 -14.27
C ASP A 602 67.15 -90.93 -15.61
N GLY A 603 68.15 -90.84 -16.49
CA GLY A 603 68.35 -91.80 -17.58
C GLY A 603 68.20 -91.27 -19.01
N GLN A 604 69.30 -90.74 -19.55
CA GLN A 604 69.64 -91.00 -20.96
C GLN A 604 69.86 -92.53 -21.17
N PRO A 605 70.00 -93.02 -22.41
CA PRO A 605 69.28 -92.71 -23.65
C PRO A 605 68.82 -94.03 -24.34
N LYS A 606 67.97 -93.99 -25.38
CA LYS A 606 68.10 -94.83 -26.61
C LYS A 606 66.94 -94.66 -27.62
N PRO A 607 67.06 -95.17 -28.87
CA PRO A 607 66.39 -94.65 -30.05
C PRO A 607 64.99 -95.22 -30.29
N ALA A 608 64.34 -94.58 -31.25
CA ALA A 608 62.98 -94.71 -31.75
C ALA A 608 62.75 -95.98 -32.63
N PRO A 609 61.56 -96.12 -33.25
CA PRO A 609 60.23 -96.37 -32.66
C PRO A 609 59.60 -97.62 -33.35
N PRO A 610 58.33 -98.01 -33.13
CA PRO A 610 57.26 -97.41 -33.95
C PRO A 610 55.87 -97.37 -33.26
N GLU A 611 54.92 -96.74 -33.97
CA GLU A 611 53.53 -97.20 -34.23
C GLU A 611 52.63 -97.62 -33.06
N SER A 612 51.31 -97.40 -33.04
CA SER A 612 50.32 -96.72 -33.86
C SER A 612 48.98 -96.98 -33.14
N GLU A 613 47.94 -96.21 -33.47
CA GLU A 613 46.52 -96.64 -33.51
C GLU A 613 45.84 -97.14 -32.20
N PHE A 614 44.94 -96.37 -31.57
CA PHE A 614 43.52 -96.04 -31.88
C PHE A 614 42.62 -96.55 -30.68
N PRO A 615 41.36 -96.10 -30.56
CA PRO A 615 40.44 -96.09 -29.38
C PRO A 615 39.61 -97.41 -29.34
N PRO A 616 38.35 -97.56 -28.80
CA PRO A 616 37.40 -96.65 -28.14
C PRO A 616 36.64 -97.22 -26.91
N GLY A 617 35.77 -96.37 -26.35
CA GLY A 617 34.39 -96.69 -25.98
C GLY A 617 34.12 -97.72 -24.88
N LEU A 618 33.47 -97.26 -23.79
CA LEU A 618 32.05 -97.52 -23.53
C LEU A 618 31.53 -96.60 -22.42
#